data_AF-A0A357AYT2-F1
#
_entry.id   AF-A0A357AYT2-F1
#
_cell.length_a   1.000
_cell.length_b   1.000
_cell.length_c   1.000
_cell.angle_alpha   90.00
_cell.angle_beta   90.00
_cell.angle_gamma   90.00
#
_symmetry.space_group_name_H-M   'P 1'
#
loop_
_entity.id
_entity.type
_entity.pdbx_description
1 polymer ?
#
loop_
_entity_poly.entity_id
_entity_poly.type
_entity_poly.pdbx_seq_one_letter_code
_entity_poly.pdbx_strand_id
1 'polypeptide(L)' 'TGINPDTRVKDLTDEDESKLRECIDKSFMVEGDLRRSMALDIKRLTEIGSYRGMRHRKGLPVRGQR' A
#
# COMPACT_ATOMS: atom_id res chain seq x y z
N THR A 1 10.01 -6.04 16.22
CA THR A 1 9.98 -7.51 16.05
C THR A 1 11.19 -8.19 16.68
N GLY A 2 12.34 -7.52 16.80
CA GLY A 2 13.49 -8.05 17.58
C GLY A 2 14.22 -9.22 16.93
N ILE A 3 13.91 -9.50 15.67
CA ILE A 3 14.51 -10.55 14.85
C ILE A 3 15.75 -9.97 14.17
N ASN A 4 16.82 -10.74 14.13
CA ASN A 4 18.05 -10.35 13.46
C ASN A 4 17.79 -10.19 11.94
N PRO A 5 18.07 -9.03 11.31
CA PRO A 5 17.83 -8.82 9.89
C PRO A 5 18.73 -9.68 8.96
N ASP A 6 19.84 -10.23 9.48
CA ASP A 6 20.77 -11.05 8.70
C ASP A 6 20.37 -12.53 8.64
N THR A 7 19.32 -12.95 9.37
CA THR A 7 18.82 -14.32 9.28
C THR A 7 18.19 -14.56 7.91
N ARG A 8 18.54 -15.69 7.29
CA ARG A 8 17.93 -16.07 6.02
C ARG A 8 16.49 -16.50 6.25
N VAL A 9 15.62 -16.24 5.27
CA VAL A 9 14.19 -16.57 5.31
C VAL A 9 13.94 -18.04 5.66
N LYS A 10 14.77 -18.95 5.15
CA LYS A 10 14.68 -20.40 5.42
C LYS A 10 15.01 -20.82 6.85
N ASP A 11 15.72 -19.97 7.60
CA ASP A 11 16.17 -20.24 8.96
C ASP A 11 15.29 -19.48 9.99
N LEU A 12 14.19 -18.87 9.53
CA LEU A 12 13.18 -18.25 10.40
C LEU A 12 12.38 -19.33 11.12
N THR A 13 12.10 -19.08 12.39
CA THR A 13 11.19 -19.92 13.18
C THR A 13 9.74 -19.47 12.98
N ASP A 14 8.79 -20.39 13.19
CA ASP A 14 7.35 -20.09 13.09
C ASP A 14 6.92 -18.99 14.09
N GLU A 15 7.58 -18.91 15.24
CA GLU A 15 7.37 -17.84 16.24
C GLU A 15 7.80 -16.47 15.70
N ASP A 16 8.93 -16.41 15.02
CA ASP A 16 9.45 -15.18 14.44
C ASP A 16 8.60 -14.74 13.25
N GLU A 17 8.12 -15.68 12.43
CA GLU A 17 7.15 -15.39 11.37
C GLU A 17 5.85 -14.80 11.94
N SER A 18 5.34 -15.38 13.03
CA SER A 18 4.13 -14.90 13.71
C SER A 18 4.30 -13.49 14.26
N LYS A 19 5.45 -13.20 14.89
CA LYS A 19 5.79 -11.84 15.37
C LYS A 19 5.88 -10.83 14.21
N LEU A 20 6.44 -11.22 13.07
CA LEU A 20 6.50 -10.37 11.88
C LEU A 20 5.10 -10.07 11.34
N ARG A 21 4.27 -11.11 11.17
CA ARG A 21 2.90 -10.98 10.68
C ARG A 21 2.08 -10.05 11.56
N GLU A 22 2.08 -10.27 12.87
CA GLU A 22 1.37 -9.39 13.81
C GLU A 22 1.85 -7.94 13.75
N CYS A 23 3.16 -7.70 13.62
CA CYS A 23 3.71 -6.36 13.53
C CYS A 23 3.25 -5.65 12.25
N ILE A 24 3.23 -6.38 11.13
CA ILE A 24 2.79 -5.86 9.83
C ILE A 24 1.30 -5.53 9.88
N ASP A 25 0.47 -6.48 10.32
CA ASP A 25 -0.98 -6.32 10.36
C ASP A 25 -1.42 -5.16 11.27
N LYS A 26 -0.74 -4.95 12.40
CA LYS A 26 -1.07 -3.87 13.35
C LYS A 26 -0.57 -2.49 12.89
N SER A 27 0.58 -2.44 12.22
CA SER A 27 1.29 -1.17 12.00
C SER A 27 1.14 -0.63 10.58
N PHE A 28 0.80 -1.49 9.60
CA PHE A 28 0.83 -1.12 8.20
C PHE A 28 -0.38 -1.65 7.45
N MET A 29 -0.97 -0.78 6.62
CA MET A 29 -2.00 -1.18 5.69
C MET A 29 -1.31 -1.70 4.42
N VAL A 30 -1.40 -3.00 4.18
CA VAL A 30 -0.70 -3.69 3.09
C VAL A 30 -1.66 -4.29 2.06
N GLU A 31 -1.13 -4.60 0.89
CA GLU A 31 -1.79 -5.34 -0.19
C GLU A 31 -3.23 -4.93 -0.51
N GLY A 32 -4.21 -5.77 -0.15
CA GLY A 32 -5.61 -5.61 -0.53
C GLY A 32 -6.21 -4.33 0.03
N ASP A 33 -5.91 -4.00 1.27
CA ASP A 33 -6.44 -2.80 1.94
C ASP A 33 -5.83 -1.54 1.34
N LEU A 34 -4.52 -1.56 1.08
CA LEU A 34 -3.84 -0.45 0.42
C LEU A 34 -4.36 -0.23 -1.01
N ARG A 35 -4.56 -1.31 -1.78
CA ARG A 35 -5.14 -1.24 -3.14
C ARG A 35 -6.55 -0.67 -3.12
N ARG A 36 -7.39 -1.11 -2.17
CA ARG A 36 -8.76 -0.59 -1.99
C ARG A 36 -8.74 0.88 -1.61
N SER A 37 -7.90 1.26 -0.64
CA SER A 37 -7.73 2.66 -0.20
C SER A 37 -7.32 3.56 -1.37
N MET A 38 -6.29 3.17 -2.14
CA MET A 38 -5.86 3.93 -3.31
C MET A 38 -6.94 4.06 -4.39
N ALA A 39 -7.71 3.00 -4.65
CA ALA A 39 -8.81 3.03 -5.60
C ALA A 39 -9.92 3.99 -5.14
N LEU A 40 -10.26 3.97 -3.84
CA LEU A 40 -11.23 4.90 -3.25
C LEU A 40 -10.75 6.34 -3.33
N ASP A 41 -9.46 6.61 -3.11
CA ASP A 41 -8.89 7.94 -3.27
C ASP A 41 -9.01 8.46 -4.71
N ILE A 42 -8.68 7.62 -5.70
CA ILE A 42 -8.81 7.99 -7.12
C ILE A 42 -10.29 8.22 -7.49
N LYS A 43 -11.19 7.36 -6.99
CA LYS A 43 -12.64 7.49 -7.19
C LYS A 43 -13.15 8.80 -6.58
N ARG A 44 -12.75 9.11 -5.35
CA ARG A 44 -13.07 10.36 -4.66
C ARG A 44 -12.60 11.58 -5.46
N LEU A 45 -11.35 11.59 -5.95
CA LEU A 45 -10.82 12.69 -6.77
C LEU A 45 -11.62 12.89 -8.06
N THR A 46 -12.14 11.80 -8.62
CA THR A 46 -12.95 11.76 -9.84
C THR A 46 -14.39 12.25 -9.59
N GLU A 47 -15.00 11.87 -8.47
CA GLU A 47 -16.34 12.28 -8.05
C GLU A 47 -16.43 13.78 -7.73
N ILE A 48 -15.44 14.33 -7.01
CA ILE A 48 -15.39 15.76 -6.68
C ILE A 48 -15.05 16.65 -7.88
N GLY A 49 -14.74 16.09 -9.05
CA GLY A 49 -14.43 16.85 -10.27
C GLY A 49 -13.10 17.60 -10.25
N SER A 50 -12.16 17.22 -9.37
CA SER A 50 -10.84 17.87 -9.30
C SER A 50 -10.06 17.74 -10.61
N TYR A 51 -9.10 18.65 -10.87
CA TYR A 51 -8.22 18.56 -12.04
C TYR A 51 -7.52 17.19 -12.12
N ARG A 52 -6.98 16.70 -11.00
CA ARG A 52 -6.37 15.36 -10.92
C ARG A 52 -7.36 14.25 -11.27
N GLY A 53 -8.59 14.32 -10.76
CA GLY A 53 -9.66 13.37 -11.09
C GLY A 53 -10.02 13.35 -12.57
N MET A 54 -10.15 14.52 -13.20
CA MET A 54 -10.39 14.61 -14.65
C MET A 54 -9.24 13.99 -15.46
N ARG A 55 -7.99 14.20 -15.04
CA ARG A 55 -6.81 13.59 -15.68
C ARG A 55 -6.78 12.08 -15.47
N HIS A 56 -7.07 11.59 -14.27
CA HIS A 56 -7.23 10.16 -13.98
C HIS A 56 -8.32 9.52 -14.84
N ARG A 57 -9.50 10.15 -14.99
CA ARG A 57 -10.60 9.67 -15.84
C ARG A 57 -10.19 9.58 -17.31
N LYS A 58 -9.40 10.53 -17.79
CA LYS A 58 -8.89 10.56 -19.18
C LYS A 58 -7.65 9.69 -19.40
N GLY A 59 -7.13 9.02 -18.37
CA GLY A 59 -5.89 8.25 -18.46
C GLY A 59 -4.64 9.09 -18.75
N LEU A 60 -4.68 10.39 -18.42
CA LEU A 60 -3.59 11.33 -18.73
C LEU A 60 -2.67 11.56 -17.53
N PRO A 61 -1.41 11.96 -17.76
CA PRO A 61 -0.48 12.37 -16.71
C PRO A 61 -1.09 13.40 -15.76
N VAL A 62 -1.02 13.11 -14.45
CA VAL A 62 -1.66 13.91 -13.38
C VAL A 62 -0.71 14.89 -12.70
N ARG A 63 0.61 14.78 -12.96
CA ARG A 63 1.67 15.58 -12.32
C ARG A 63 2.30 16.63 -13.26
N GLY A 64 1.59 17.05 -14.31
CA GLY A 64 2.05 18.10 -15.22
C GLY A 64 3.16 17.66 -16.18
N GLN A 65 3.31 16.36 -16.42
CA GLN A 65 4.25 15.83 -17.40
C GLN A 65 3.79 16.19 -18.82
N ARG A 66 4.74 16.51 -19.70
CA ARG A 66 4.53 16.91 -21.10
C ARG A 66 4.97 15.78 -22.03
#